data_AF-A0A855K7U9-F1
#
_entry.id   AF-A0A855K7U9-F1
#
_cell.length_a   1.000
_cell.length_b   1.000
_cell.length_c   1.000
_cell.angle_alpha   90.00
_cell.angle_beta   90.00
_cell.angle_gamma   90.00
#
_symmetry.space_group_name_H-M   'P 1'
#
loop_
_entity.id
_entity.type
_entity.pdbx_description
1 polymer ?
#
loop_
_entity_poly.entity_id
_entity_poly.type
_entity_poly.pdbx_seq_one_letter_code
_entity_poly.pdbx_strand_id
1 'polypeptide(L)' 'RGLVEVKAFDALGNPMAATNAKLRVSAPDGTSRELALSQQAPGVFTSRFDSTATGTYIVSVSEADASGGTRVSAHGFSLP' A
#
# COMPACT_ATOMS: atom_id res chain seq x y z
N ARG A 1 7.14 -12.65 6.60
CA ARG A 1 6.06 -11.66 6.88
C ARG A 1 6.48 -10.35 6.26
N GLY A 2 5.66 -9.79 5.38
CA GLY A 2 5.92 -8.48 4.76
C GLY A 2 5.37 -7.35 5.62
N LEU A 3 6.07 -6.21 5.60
CA LEU A 3 5.60 -4.94 6.13
C LEU A 3 5.49 -3.96 4.97
N VAL A 4 4.34 -3.32 4.83
CA VAL A 4 4.14 -2.19 3.92
C VAL A 4 4.09 -0.92 4.76
N GLU A 5 4.88 0.07 4.37
CA GLU A 5 4.79 1.44 4.88
C GLU A 5 4.33 2.35 3.73
N VAL A 6 3.26 3.10 3.97
CA VAL A 6 2.71 4.10 3.05
C VAL A 6 2.85 5.46 3.72
N LYS A 7 3.57 6.36 3.06
CA LYS A 7 3.70 7.76 3.49
C LYS A 7 2.75 8.64 2.69
N ALA A 8 1.86 9.34 3.39
CA ALA A 8 0.85 10.21 2.78
C ALA A 8 1.09 11.67 3.15
N PHE A 9 1.27 12.50 2.12
CA PHE A 9 1.50 13.94 2.23
C PHE A 9 0.51 14.69 1.34
N ASP A 10 0.11 15.89 1.78
CA ASP A 10 -0.65 16.80 0.92
C ASP A 10 0.25 17.42 -0.17
N ALA A 11 -0.35 18.24 -1.04
CA ALA A 11 0.38 18.93 -2.11
C ALA A 11 1.46 19.92 -1.62
N LEU A 12 1.40 20.31 -0.34
CA LEU A 12 2.34 21.21 0.32
C LEU A 12 3.41 20.46 1.13
N GLY A 13 3.35 19.12 1.15
CA GLY A 13 4.26 18.26 1.90
C GLY A 13 3.90 18.03 3.36
N ASN A 14 2.72 18.45 3.83
CA ASN A 14 2.29 18.20 5.20
C ASN A 14 1.79 16.76 5.35
N PRO A 15 2.11 16.08 6.47
CA PRO A 15 1.65 14.72 6.71
C PRO A 15 0.13 14.66 6.91
N MET A 16 -0.52 13.71 6.25
CA MET A 16 -1.98 13.57 6.33
C MET A 16 -2.42 12.75 7.56
N ALA A 17 -3.44 13.23 8.27
CA ALA A 17 -4.02 12.54 9.41
C ALA A 17 -4.94 11.36 9.02
N ALA A 18 -5.36 11.26 7.76
CA ALA A 18 -6.15 10.16 7.23
C ALA A 18 -5.80 9.93 5.76
N THR A 19 -6.07 8.73 5.25
CA THR A 19 -5.92 8.41 3.83
C THR A 19 -7.13 7.63 3.34
N ASN A 20 -7.56 7.89 2.10
CA ASN A 20 -8.55 7.07 1.39
C ASN A 20 -7.87 5.95 0.58
N ALA A 21 -6.55 5.78 0.75
CA ALA A 21 -5.78 4.81 -0.01
C ALA A 21 -6.20 3.38 0.32
N LYS A 22 -6.32 2.57 -0.71
CA LYS A 22 -6.52 1.13 -0.64
C LYS A 22 -5.22 0.43 -0.97
N LEU A 23 -4.81 -0.49 -0.11
CA LEU A 23 -3.61 -1.29 -0.27
C LEU A 23 -4.00 -2.68 -0.77
N ARG A 24 -3.38 -3.14 -1.86
CA ARG A 24 -3.53 -4.48 -2.38
C ARG A 24 -2.17 -5.13 -2.55
N VAL A 25 -2.08 -6.41 -2.20
CA VAL A 25 -0.89 -7.24 -2.42
C VAL A 25 -1.27 -8.41 -3.31
N SER A 26 -0.59 -8.53 -4.43
CA SER A 26 -0.66 -9.66 -5.35
C SER A 26 0.53 -10.59 -5.07
N ALA A 27 0.24 -11.87 -4.86
CA ALA A 27 1.22 -12.89 -4.55
C ALA A 27 1.63 -13.69 -5.81
N PRO A 28 2.77 -14.41 -5.76
CA PRO A 28 3.28 -15.19 -6.91
C PRO A 28 2.34 -16.32 -7.34
N ASP A 29 1.48 -16.79 -6.44
CA ASP A 29 0.47 -17.81 -6.69
C ASP A 29 -0.75 -17.29 -7.48
N GLY A 30 -0.72 -16.02 -7.90
CA GLY A 30 -1.81 -15.36 -8.62
C GLY A 30 -2.91 -14.81 -7.71
N THR A 31 -2.84 -15.05 -6.39
CA THR A 31 -3.83 -14.49 -5.46
C THR A 31 -3.58 -13.01 -5.22
N SER A 32 -4.64 -12.27 -4.93
CA SER A 32 -4.56 -10.87 -4.54
C SER A 32 -5.42 -10.63 -3.31
N ARG A 33 -4.92 -9.81 -2.38
CA ARG A 33 -5.60 -9.50 -1.12
C ARG A 33 -5.56 -8.01 -0.87
N GLU A 34 -6.70 -7.44 -0.49
CA GLU A 34 -6.77 -6.09 0.03
C GLU A 34 -6.38 -6.10 1.51
N LEU A 35 -5.57 -5.14 1.91
CA LEU A 35 -5.05 -5.00 3.26
C LEU A 35 -5.53 -3.68 3.85
N ALA A 36 -6.00 -3.73 5.09
CA ALA A 36 -6.31 -2.52 5.83
C ALA A 36 -5.01 -1.79 6.21
N LEU A 37 -4.96 -0.48 5.95
CA LEU A 37 -3.91 0.40 6.43
C LEU A 37 -4.22 0.84 7.86
N SER A 38 -3.25 0.74 8.74
CA SER A 38 -3.32 1.22 10.12
C SER A 38 -2.37 2.40 10.30
N GLN A 39 -2.90 3.54 10.71
CA GLN A 39 -2.08 4.72 10.98
C GLN A 39 -1.21 4.50 12.22
N GLN A 40 0.10 4.75 12.09
CA GLN A 40 1.05 4.68 13.21
C GLN A 40 1.47 6.07 13.69
N ALA A 41 1.53 7.03 12.77
CA ALA A 41 1.78 8.44 13.04
C ALA A 41 1.09 9.30 11.96
N PRO A 42 0.94 10.61 12.16
CA PRO A 42 0.50 11.51 11.08
C PRO A 42 1.35 11.31 9.82
N GLY A 43 0.71 11.03 8.70
CA GLY A 43 1.35 10.75 7.41
C GLY A 43 1.99 9.37 7.27
N VAL A 44 1.97 8.51 8.29
CA VAL A 44 2.57 7.16 8.24
C VAL A 44 1.53 6.09 8.50
N PHE A 45 1.26 5.28 7.47
CA PHE A 45 0.32 4.17 7.51
C PHE A 45 1.08 2.87 7.27
N THR A 46 0.75 1.83 8.02
CA THR A 46 1.39 0.53 7.89
C THR A 46 0.38 -0.59 7.76
N SER A 47 0.78 -1.65 7.07
CA SER A 47 0.04 -2.91 7.06
C SER A 47 1.00 -4.08 7.01
N ARG A 48 0.54 -5.23 7.49
CA ARG A 48 1.32 -6.47 7.52
C ARG A 48 0.58 -7.54 6.76
N PHE A 49 1.34 -8.40 6.07
CA PHE A 49 0.80 -9.56 5.41
C PHE A 49 1.74 -10.75 5.52
N ASP A 50 1.17 -11.94 5.45
CA ASP A 50 1.94 -13.16 5.39
C ASP A 50 2.40 -13.39 3.95
N SER A 51 3.70 -13.64 3.80
CA SER A 51 4.38 -13.84 2.53
C SER A 51 4.91 -15.28 2.52
N THR A 52 4.01 -16.22 2.25
CA THR A 52 4.26 -17.67 2.41
C THR A 52 4.79 -18.35 1.15
N ALA A 53 4.72 -17.67 0.00
CA ALA A 53 5.17 -18.21 -1.28
C ALA A 53 6.49 -17.54 -1.69
N THR A 54 7.43 -18.32 -2.22
CA THR A 54 8.61 -17.80 -2.91
C THR A 54 8.19 -17.22 -4.27
N GLY A 55 8.80 -16.12 -4.67
CA GLY A 55 8.53 -15.46 -5.96
C GLY A 55 8.28 -13.95 -5.83
N THR A 56 7.69 -13.38 -6.89
CA THR A 56 7.45 -11.93 -6.99
C THR A 56 6.10 -11.53 -6.40
N TYR A 57 6.14 -10.59 -5.47
CA TYR A 57 5.00 -9.90 -4.91
C TYR A 57 4.87 -8.52 -5.55
N ILE A 58 3.64 -8.11 -5.82
CA ILE A 58 3.32 -6.76 -6.31
C ILE A 58 2.43 -6.10 -5.28
N VAL A 59 2.89 -4.99 -4.72
CA VAL A 59 2.15 -4.16 -3.79
C VAL A 59 1.63 -2.95 -4.55
N SER A 60 0.31 -2.77 -4.59
CA SER A 60 -0.32 -1.61 -5.19
C SER A 60 -1.08 -0.78 -4.17
N VAL A 61 -0.93 0.53 -4.26
CA VAL A 61 -1.65 1.51 -3.46
C VAL A 61 -2.47 2.35 -4.41
N SER A 62 -3.79 2.39 -4.22
CA SER A 62 -4.69 3.21 -5.02
C SER A 62 -5.39 4.24 -4.15
N GLU A 63 -5.34 5.51 -4.57
CA GLU A 63 -6.02 6.63 -3.91
C GLU A 63 -6.93 7.36 -4.89
N ALA A 64 -8.04 7.92 -4.40
CA ALA A 64 -8.86 8.80 -5.23
C ALA A 64 -8.22 10.19 -5.28
N ASP A 65 -8.07 10.74 -6.48
CA ASP A 65 -7.60 12.10 -6.66
C ASP A 65 -8.72 13.12 -6.40
N ALA A 66 -8.33 14.38 -6.19
CA ALA A 66 -9.26 15.47 -5.90
C ALA A 66 -10.23 15.80 -7.06
N SER A 67 -9.93 15.32 -8.28
CA SER A 67 -10.74 15.49 -9.49
C SER A 67 -11.63 14.27 -9.81
N GLY A 68 -11.67 13.26 -8.94
CA GLY A 68 -12.47 12.05 -9.11
C GLY A 68 -11.80 10.93 -9.93
N GLY A 69 -10.55 11.09 -10.34
CA GLY A 69 -9.72 10.03 -10.91
C GLY A 69 -9.11 9.14 -9.83
N THR A 70 -8.42 8.08 -10.25
CA THR A 70 -7.72 7.15 -9.34
C THR A 70 -6.24 7.16 -9.67
N ARG A 71 -5.40 7.40 -8.67
CA ARG A 71 -3.95 7.27 -8.78
C ARG A 71 -3.54 5.93 -8.21
N VAL A 72 -2.70 5.21 -8.93
CA VAL A 72 -2.18 3.91 -8.50
C VAL A 72 -0.66 3.96 -8.51
N SER A 73 -0.05 3.64 -7.38
CA SER A 73 1.38 3.36 -7.28
C SER A 73 1.58 1.85 -7.08
N ALA A 74 2.58 1.27 -7.73
CA ALA A 74 2.88 -0.16 -7.60
C ALA A 74 4.38 -0.38 -7.37
N HIS A 75 4.70 -1.25 -6.41
CA HIS A 75 6.06 -1.66 -6.07
C HIS A 75 6.16 -3.18 -6.08
N GLY A 76 7.16 -3.70 -6.80
CA GLY A 76 7.45 -5.13 -6.86
C GLY A 76 8.64 -5.49 -5.96
N PHE A 77 8.55 -6.63 -5.28
CA PHE A 77 9.71 -7.23 -4.61
C PHE A 77 9.65 -8.75 -4.74
N SER A 78 10.80 -9.40 -4.67
CA SER A 78 10.90 -10.86 -4.80
C SER A 78 11.40 -11.48 -3.50
N LEU A 79 10.80 -12.60 -3.12
CA LEU A 79 11.28 -13.47 -2.06
C LEU A 79 11.97 -14.68 -2.70
N PRO A 80 13.20 -15.01 -2.29
CA PRO A 80 13.91 -16.21 -2.73
C PRO A 80 13.36 -17.49 -2.08
#